data_AF-W6L7G7-F1
#
_entry.id   AF-W6L7G7-F1
#
_cell.length_a   1.000
_cell.length_b   1.000
_cell.length_c   1.000
_cell.angle_alpha   90.00
_cell.angle_beta   90.00
_cell.angle_gamma   90.00
#
_symmetry.space_group_name_H-M   'P 1'
#
loop_
_entity.id
_entity.type
_entity.pdbx_description
1 polymer ?
#
loop_
_entity_poly.entity_id
_entity_poly.type
_entity_poly.pdbx_seq_one_letter_code
_entity_poly.pdbx_strand_id
1 'polypeptide(L)'
;MALLPLRVRRESDNNPFKDRLRRSLLVAVISITLILVCLYYSDDSSLTPYVPSVLTRKNRRGMLVSSTGPRALIFITSDKIDETLCYSAGSAHLTGMSVVVAGYQMPFNGAMSKLDFMERAIKNTGLKPSDVVIVVDSDTIFTGADLNPFLDRFIARSAPTPELRCVCVWKRE
;
A
#
# COMPACT_ATOMS: atom_id res chain seq x y z
N MET A 1 -12.18 63.09 -45.23
CA MET A 1 -12.37 63.31 -43.78
C MET A 1 -13.18 62.15 -43.22
N ALA A 2 -12.53 61.24 -42.49
CA ALA A 2 -13.17 60.20 -41.70
C ALA A 2 -12.33 60.03 -40.42
N LEU A 3 -12.96 60.24 -39.26
CA LEU A 3 -12.35 60.16 -37.94
C LEU A 3 -12.47 58.71 -37.41
N LEU A 4 -11.34 58.10 -37.04
CA LEU A 4 -11.29 56.81 -36.33
C LEU A 4 -11.43 57.02 -34.82
N PRO A 5 -12.17 56.16 -34.09
CA PRO A 5 -12.26 56.26 -32.63
C PRO A 5 -11.07 55.56 -31.95
N LEU A 6 -10.43 56.27 -31.03
CA LEU A 6 -9.38 55.78 -30.14
C LEU A 6 -9.96 54.77 -29.13
N ARG A 7 -9.48 53.52 -29.22
CA ARG A 7 -9.81 52.43 -28.30
C ARG A 7 -8.93 52.55 -27.05
N VAL A 8 -9.50 53.03 -25.95
CA VAL A 8 -8.84 53.09 -24.63
C VAL A 8 -8.64 51.66 -24.11
N ARG A 9 -7.38 51.23 -24.04
CA ARG A 9 -6.96 49.96 -23.43
C ARG A 9 -6.93 50.15 -21.91
N ARG A 10 -7.89 49.58 -21.19
CA ARG A 10 -7.88 49.49 -19.71
C ARG A 10 -6.78 48.51 -19.30
N GLU A 11 -5.72 49.04 -18.72
CA GLU A 11 -4.64 48.28 -18.10
C GLU A 11 -5.13 47.82 -16.72
N SER A 12 -5.30 46.50 -16.55
CA SER A 12 -5.69 45.89 -15.29
C SER A 12 -4.45 45.78 -14.41
N ASP A 13 -4.43 46.60 -13.36
CA ASP A 13 -3.34 46.72 -12.40
C ASP A 13 -3.21 45.42 -11.56
N ASN A 14 -2.43 44.46 -12.07
CA ASN A 14 -2.16 43.21 -11.39
C ASN A 14 -1.07 43.43 -10.33
N ASN A 15 -1.48 43.71 -9.10
CA ASN A 15 -0.58 43.84 -7.96
C ASN A 15 0.14 42.50 -7.64
N PRO A 16 1.46 42.37 -7.90
CA PRO A 16 2.20 41.10 -7.79
C PRO A 16 2.35 40.60 -6.34
N PHE A 17 2.07 41.45 -5.36
CA PHE A 17 2.12 41.11 -3.94
C PHE A 17 0.97 40.20 -3.49
N LYS A 18 -0.21 40.30 -4.12
CA LYS A 18 -1.41 39.54 -3.71
C LYS A 18 -1.31 38.06 -4.06
N ASP A 19 -0.62 37.74 -5.15
CA ASP A 19 -0.45 36.37 -5.63
C ASP A 19 0.61 35.58 -4.83
N ARG A 20 1.66 36.25 -4.34
CA ARG A 20 2.67 35.59 -3.50
C ARG A 20 2.13 35.22 -2.12
N LEU A 21 1.31 36.09 -1.51
CA LEU A 21 0.67 35.83 -0.21
C LEU A 21 -0.31 34.65 -0.25
N ARG A 22 -1.07 34.50 -1.36
CA ARG A 22 -2.01 33.38 -1.53
C ARG A 22 -1.33 32.02 -1.60
N ARG A 23 -0.17 31.93 -2.26
CA ARG A 23 0.59 30.69 -2.35
C ARG A 23 1.19 30.27 -1.02
N SER A 24 1.72 31.23 -0.25
CA SER A 24 2.27 30.95 1.09
C SER A 24 1.19 30.46 2.06
N LEU A 25 0.02 31.08 2.03
CA LEU A 25 -1.09 30.71 2.92
C LEU A 25 -1.67 29.33 2.58
N LEU A 26 -1.78 28.98 1.30
CA LEU A 26 -2.18 27.63 0.87
C LEU A 26 -1.19 26.55 1.33
N VAL A 27 0.11 26.79 1.22
CA VAL A 27 1.14 25.83 1.66
C VAL A 27 1.08 25.65 3.18
N ALA A 28 0.91 26.73 3.94
CA ALA A 28 0.74 26.64 5.39
C ALA A 28 -0.50 25.83 5.79
N VAL A 29 -1.64 26.07 5.12
CA VAL A 29 -2.89 25.34 5.38
C VAL A 29 -2.73 23.84 5.07
N ILE A 30 -2.12 23.49 3.93
CA ILE A 30 -1.90 22.08 3.56
C ILE A 30 -1.00 21.39 4.59
N SER A 31 0.09 22.04 5.00
CA SER A 31 1.02 21.50 6.01
C SER A 31 0.35 21.29 7.37
N ILE A 32 -0.43 22.26 7.84
CA ILE A 32 -1.17 22.14 9.11
C ILE A 32 -2.20 21.02 9.04
N THR A 33 -2.90 20.89 7.92
CA THR A 33 -3.90 19.83 7.72
C THR A 33 -3.24 18.45 7.74
N LEU A 34 -2.10 18.28 7.07
CA LEU A 34 -1.31 17.05 7.12
C LEU A 34 -0.87 16.70 8.55
N ILE A 35 -0.40 17.69 9.31
CA ILE A 35 0.00 17.48 10.72
C ILE A 35 -1.19 17.05 11.58
N LEU A 36 -2.35 17.70 11.44
CA LEU A 36 -3.56 17.35 12.17
C LEU A 36 -4.05 15.93 11.84
N VAL A 37 -3.99 15.53 10.57
CA VAL A 37 -4.28 14.14 10.16
C VAL A 37 -3.30 13.19 10.83
N CYS A 38 -1.99 13.44 10.78
CA CYS A 38 -0.99 12.59 11.43
C CYS A 38 -1.22 12.48 12.96
N LEU A 39 -1.57 13.59 13.62
CA LEU A 39 -1.82 13.60 15.07
C LEU A 39 -3.12 12.88 15.43
N TYR A 40 -4.21 13.11 14.70
CA TYR A 40 -5.48 12.42 14.90
C TYR A 40 -5.34 10.90 14.78
N TYR A 41 -4.51 10.44 13.84
CA TYR A 41 -4.23 9.01 13.65
C TYR A 41 -3.30 8.39 14.69
N SER A 42 -2.53 9.20 15.43
CA SER A 42 -1.60 8.66 16.44
C SER A 42 -2.31 8.24 17.74
N ASP A 43 -3.52 8.75 18.00
CA ASP A 43 -4.19 8.65 19.31
C ASP A 43 -5.17 7.47 19.43
N ASP A 44 -5.52 6.78 18.34
CA ASP A 44 -6.56 5.73 18.36
C ASP A 44 -6.02 4.29 18.51
N SER A 45 -4.77 4.17 18.97
CA SER A 45 -4.08 2.88 19.17
C SER A 45 -4.52 2.10 20.42
N SER A 46 -5.80 2.23 20.82
CA SER A 46 -6.42 1.41 21.87
C SER A 46 -7.12 0.16 21.30
N LEU A 47 -6.45 -0.57 20.41
CA LEU A 47 -7.00 -1.79 19.83
C LEU A 47 -6.71 -2.99 20.73
N THR A 48 -7.80 -3.55 21.27
CA THR A 48 -7.82 -4.84 21.95
C THR A 48 -7.18 -5.94 21.07
N PRO A 49 -6.36 -6.84 21.65
CA PRO A 49 -5.72 -7.90 20.89
C PRO A 49 -6.75 -8.96 20.49
N TYR A 50 -7.29 -8.85 19.28
CA TYR A 50 -8.03 -9.93 18.63
C TYR A 50 -7.05 -10.85 17.90
N VAL A 51 -6.93 -12.10 18.36
CA VAL A 51 -6.09 -13.13 17.75
C VAL A 51 -6.87 -13.78 16.60
N PRO A 52 -6.46 -13.63 15.33
CA PRO A 52 -7.11 -14.33 14.23
C PRO A 52 -6.87 -15.83 14.39
N SER A 53 -7.95 -16.60 14.48
CA SER A 53 -7.92 -18.04 14.78
C SER A 53 -7.49 -18.92 13.59
N VAL A 54 -7.04 -18.34 12.48
CA VAL A 54 -6.83 -19.08 11.21
C VAL A 54 -5.43 -19.72 11.10
N LEU A 55 -4.47 -19.36 11.95
CA LEU A 55 -3.15 -20.01 11.97
C LEU A 55 -2.88 -20.69 13.31
N THR A 56 -3.56 -21.81 13.56
CA THR A 56 -3.17 -22.71 14.64
C THR A 56 -1.70 -23.15 14.45
N ARG A 57 -0.90 -22.97 15.50
CA ARG A 57 0.56 -23.24 15.57
C ARG A 57 0.98 -24.62 15.02
N LYS A 58 0.04 -25.58 14.97
CA LYS A 58 0.27 -26.96 14.52
C LYS A 58 0.42 -27.08 12.99
N ASN A 59 -0.20 -26.22 12.19
CA ASN A 59 -0.10 -26.24 10.71
C ASN A 59 1.08 -25.43 10.15
N ARG A 60 1.81 -24.66 10.98
CA ARG A 60 2.96 -23.85 10.55
C ARG A 60 4.10 -24.65 9.90
N ARG A 61 4.21 -25.95 10.19
CA ARG A 61 5.33 -26.79 9.76
C ARG A 61 5.11 -27.55 8.45
N GLY A 62 3.87 -27.66 7.96
CA GLY A 62 3.56 -28.45 6.76
C GLY A 62 3.59 -27.66 5.45
N MET A 63 3.39 -26.33 5.49
CA MET A 63 3.26 -25.50 4.29
C MET A 63 4.55 -24.73 3.94
N LEU A 64 5.55 -24.78 4.82
CA LEU A 64 6.79 -24.02 4.68
C LEU A 64 7.94 -24.99 4.45
N VAL A 65 8.11 -25.40 3.19
CA VAL A 65 9.32 -26.13 2.76
C VAL A 65 10.51 -25.22 3.06
N SER A 66 11.39 -25.68 3.94
CA SER A 66 12.56 -24.96 4.42
C SER A 66 13.60 -24.85 3.30
N SER A 67 13.41 -23.90 2.38
CA SER A 67 14.48 -23.42 1.51
C SER A 67 15.49 -22.63 2.34
N THR A 68 16.77 -22.82 2.07
CA THR A 68 17.88 -22.07 2.69
C THR A 68 18.00 -20.63 2.17
N GLY A 69 17.16 -20.21 1.22
CA GLY A 69 17.13 -18.86 0.64
C GLY A 69 15.95 -17.97 1.10
N PRO A 70 15.89 -16.72 0.61
CA PRO A 70 14.75 -15.81 0.77
C PRO A 70 13.43 -16.50 0.40
N ARG A 71 12.43 -16.46 1.29
CA ARG A 71 11.10 -17.00 0.98
C ARG A 71 10.24 -15.91 0.35
N ALA A 72 9.51 -16.23 -0.71
CA ALA A 72 8.49 -15.36 -1.29
C ALA A 72 7.09 -15.80 -0.88
N LEU A 73 6.25 -14.86 -0.45
CA LEU A 73 4.85 -15.09 -0.07
C LEU A 73 3.94 -14.08 -0.77
N ILE A 74 2.72 -14.50 -1.08
CA ILE A 74 1.67 -13.63 -1.64
C ILE A 74 0.66 -13.31 -0.54
N PHE A 75 0.47 -12.03 -0.26
CA PHE A 75 -0.58 -11.53 0.62
C PHE A 75 -1.71 -10.95 -0.23
N ILE A 76 -2.90 -11.51 -0.11
CA ILE A 76 -4.10 -11.00 -0.76
C ILE A 76 -4.92 -10.27 0.28
N THR A 77 -5.16 -8.97 0.08
CA THR A 77 -5.93 -8.17 1.05
C THR A 77 -7.43 -8.31 0.80
N SER A 78 -8.17 -8.78 1.82
CA SER A 78 -9.63 -8.86 1.79
C SER A 78 -10.19 -8.99 3.20
N ASP A 79 -11.25 -8.25 3.49
CA ASP A 79 -11.99 -8.31 4.76
C ASP A 79 -13.05 -9.43 4.78
N LYS A 80 -13.49 -9.87 3.60
CA LYS A 80 -14.56 -10.84 3.40
C LYS A 80 -14.15 -11.96 2.43
N ILE A 81 -14.94 -13.03 2.42
CA ILE A 81 -14.85 -14.10 1.42
C ILE A 81 -15.91 -13.84 0.36
N ASP A 82 -15.47 -13.61 -0.86
CA ASP A 82 -16.32 -13.49 -2.05
C ASP A 82 -15.66 -14.20 -3.24
N GLU A 83 -16.37 -14.22 -4.38
CA GLU A 83 -15.91 -14.87 -5.60
C GLU A 83 -14.60 -14.26 -6.12
N THR A 84 -14.44 -12.94 -6.00
CA THR A 84 -13.22 -12.22 -6.39
C THR A 84 -12.01 -12.72 -5.61
N LEU A 85 -12.11 -12.81 -4.28
CA LEU A 85 -11.08 -13.39 -3.43
C LEU A 85 -10.80 -14.85 -3.82
N CYS A 86 -11.83 -15.65 -4.08
CA CYS A 86 -11.65 -17.05 -4.47
C CYS A 86 -10.85 -17.19 -5.77
N TYR A 87 -11.14 -16.39 -6.80
CA TYR A 87 -10.35 -16.41 -8.05
C TYR A 87 -8.93 -15.90 -7.83
N SER A 88 -8.76 -14.83 -7.06
CA SER A 88 -7.43 -14.28 -6.77
C SER A 88 -6.58 -15.30 -6.01
N ALA A 89 -7.10 -15.87 -4.92
CA ALA A 89 -6.39 -16.86 -4.12
C ALA A 89 -6.11 -18.16 -4.88
N GLY A 90 -7.08 -18.61 -5.69
CA GLY A 90 -6.94 -19.78 -6.55
C GLY A 90 -5.85 -19.58 -7.60
N SER A 91 -5.87 -18.46 -8.31
CA SER A 91 -4.84 -18.14 -9.32
C SER A 91 -3.46 -17.93 -8.68
N ALA A 92 -3.39 -17.31 -7.50
CA ALA A 92 -2.14 -17.16 -6.74
C ALA A 92 -1.56 -18.51 -6.32
N HIS A 93 -2.39 -19.49 -5.92
CA HIS A 93 -1.92 -20.84 -5.58
C HIS A 93 -1.25 -21.55 -6.75
N LEU A 94 -1.66 -21.27 -7.99
CA LEU A 94 -1.04 -21.85 -9.19
C LEU A 94 0.39 -21.35 -9.46
N THR A 95 0.84 -20.30 -8.76
CA THR A 95 2.22 -19.81 -8.85
C THR A 95 3.23 -20.70 -8.11
N GLY A 96 2.75 -21.63 -7.27
CA GLY A 96 3.61 -22.43 -6.39
C GLY A 96 4.12 -21.67 -5.15
N MET A 97 3.72 -20.41 -4.94
CA MET A 97 4.06 -19.62 -3.74
C MET A 97 3.05 -19.86 -2.61
N SER A 98 3.50 -19.60 -1.37
CA SER A 98 2.59 -19.57 -0.22
C SER A 98 1.68 -18.35 -0.29
N VAL A 99 0.37 -18.56 -0.19
CA VAL A 99 -0.64 -17.49 -0.22
C VAL A 99 -1.26 -17.30 1.16
N VAL A 100 -1.41 -16.05 1.58
CA VAL A 100 -2.05 -15.64 2.84
C VAL A 100 -3.12 -14.61 2.53
N VAL A 101 -4.32 -14.81 3.04
CA VAL A 101 -5.37 -13.78 3.00
C VAL A 101 -5.21 -12.88 4.22
N ALA A 102 -4.94 -11.60 3.98
CA ALA A 102 -4.76 -10.58 5.01
C ALA A 102 -6.05 -9.77 5.16
N GLY A 103 -6.58 -9.69 6.38
CA GLY A 103 -7.75 -8.85 6.69
C GLY A 103 -9.05 -9.60 6.95
N TYR A 104 -9.11 -10.91 6.75
CA TYR A 104 -10.37 -11.65 6.91
C TYR A 104 -11.00 -11.42 8.29
N GLN A 105 -12.29 -11.03 8.30
CA GLN A 105 -13.07 -10.65 9.49
C GLN A 105 -12.53 -9.44 10.26
N MET A 106 -11.62 -8.65 9.68
CA MET A 106 -11.22 -7.37 10.24
C MET A 106 -12.15 -6.27 9.73
N PRO A 107 -12.43 -5.23 10.54
CA PRO A 107 -13.18 -4.07 10.07
C PRO A 107 -12.50 -3.40 8.88
N PHE A 108 -13.27 -3.10 7.84
CA PHE A 108 -12.81 -2.36 6.67
C PHE A 108 -13.32 -0.91 6.72
N ASN A 109 -12.41 0.01 6.99
CA ASN A 109 -12.67 1.46 7.08
C ASN A 109 -12.13 2.21 5.85
N GLY A 110 -12.05 1.53 4.70
CA GLY A 110 -11.51 2.06 3.45
C GLY A 110 -10.10 1.59 3.14
N ALA A 111 -9.48 2.20 2.12
CA ALA A 111 -8.22 1.71 1.54
C ALA A 111 -7.06 1.59 2.55
N MET A 112 -7.05 2.43 3.60
CA MET A 112 -6.00 2.38 4.63
C MET A 112 -6.06 1.14 5.51
N SER A 113 -7.23 0.50 5.67
CA SER A 113 -7.36 -0.75 6.43
C SER A 113 -6.50 -1.88 5.84
N LYS A 114 -6.15 -1.81 4.54
CA LYS A 114 -5.24 -2.77 3.91
C LYS A 114 -3.84 -2.75 4.55
N LEU A 115 -3.36 -1.60 5.02
CA LEU A 115 -2.08 -1.51 5.74
C LEU A 115 -2.15 -2.23 7.09
N ASP A 116 -3.24 -2.06 7.83
CA ASP A 116 -3.45 -2.77 9.10
C ASP A 116 -3.57 -4.29 8.86
N PHE A 117 -4.22 -4.69 7.77
CA PHE A 117 -4.35 -6.09 7.38
C PHE A 117 -2.97 -6.70 7.13
N MET A 118 -2.12 -5.98 6.38
CA MET A 118 -0.75 -6.37 6.09
C MET A 118 0.09 -6.45 7.36
N GLU A 119 0.06 -5.43 8.21
CA GLU A 119 0.89 -5.38 9.42
C GLU A 119 0.56 -6.56 10.35
N ARG A 120 -0.74 -6.85 10.56
CA ARG A 120 -1.15 -8.02 11.35
C ARG A 120 -0.74 -9.33 10.68
N ALA A 121 -0.85 -9.44 9.36
CA ALA A 121 -0.41 -10.63 8.64
C ALA A 121 1.11 -10.86 8.77
N ILE A 122 1.93 -9.81 8.66
CA ILE A 122 3.39 -9.86 8.86
C ILE A 122 3.72 -10.33 10.28
N LYS A 123 3.09 -9.75 11.31
CA LYS A 123 3.28 -10.14 12.71
C LYS A 123 2.93 -11.62 12.95
N ASN A 124 1.87 -12.12 12.31
CA ASN A 124 1.38 -13.49 12.52
C ASN A 124 2.16 -14.56 11.75
N THR A 125 2.76 -14.20 10.61
CA THR A 125 3.49 -15.11 9.72
C THR A 125 4.92 -15.38 10.18
N GLY A 126 5.49 -14.53 11.03
CA GLY A 126 6.84 -14.71 11.55
C GLY A 126 7.90 -14.61 10.45
N LEU A 127 7.71 -13.67 9.53
CA LEU A 127 8.62 -13.42 8.41
C LEU A 127 10.00 -13.03 8.91
N LYS A 128 11.03 -13.52 8.22
CA LYS A 128 12.40 -13.08 8.43
C LYS A 128 12.65 -11.79 7.64
N PRO A 129 13.62 -10.95 8.04
CA PRO A 129 14.00 -9.76 7.26
C PRO A 129 14.43 -10.05 5.81
N SER A 130 14.85 -11.30 5.53
CA SER A 130 15.21 -11.77 4.19
C SER A 130 14.02 -12.22 3.35
N ASP A 131 12.82 -12.34 3.92
CA ASP A 131 11.65 -12.84 3.21
C ASP A 131 11.02 -11.72 2.36
N VAL A 132 10.49 -12.08 1.20
CA VAL A 132 9.83 -11.18 0.25
C VAL A 132 8.33 -11.39 0.33
N VAL A 133 7.57 -10.29 0.41
CA VAL A 133 6.10 -10.33 0.39
C VAL A 133 5.62 -9.58 -0.85
N ILE A 134 4.83 -10.27 -1.67
CA ILE A 134 4.06 -9.68 -2.76
C ILE A 134 2.68 -9.38 -2.20
N VAL A 135 2.32 -8.12 -2.09
CA VAL A 135 1.00 -7.72 -1.61
C VAL A 135 0.14 -7.34 -2.80
N VAL A 136 -1.05 -7.92 -2.87
CA VAL A 136 -2.02 -7.67 -3.93
C VAL A 136 -3.42 -7.47 -3.33
N ASP A 137 -4.26 -6.81 -4.10
CA ASP A 137 -5.69 -6.67 -3.81
C ASP A 137 -6.44 -7.94 -4.22
N SER A 138 -7.62 -8.16 -3.63
CA SER A 138 -8.46 -9.32 -3.94
C SER A 138 -9.00 -9.34 -5.37
N ASP A 139 -8.96 -8.22 -6.09
CA ASP A 139 -9.32 -8.11 -7.52
C ASP A 139 -8.14 -8.39 -8.48
N THR A 140 -6.98 -8.80 -7.94
CA THR A 140 -5.81 -9.18 -8.73
C THR A 140 -5.82 -10.66 -9.09
N ILE A 141 -5.63 -10.97 -10.38
CA ILE A 141 -5.54 -12.35 -10.91
C ILE A 141 -4.13 -12.63 -11.41
N PHE A 142 -3.60 -13.80 -11.06
CA PHE A 142 -2.31 -14.29 -11.55
C PHE A 142 -2.51 -15.09 -12.84
N THR A 143 -1.81 -14.70 -13.91
CA THR A 143 -1.98 -15.30 -15.24
C THR A 143 -1.05 -16.48 -15.52
N GLY A 144 -0.31 -16.95 -14.52
CA GLY A 144 0.67 -18.03 -14.67
C GLY A 144 2.04 -17.57 -15.20
N ALA A 145 2.29 -16.25 -15.25
CA ALA A 145 3.63 -15.74 -15.55
C ALA A 145 4.66 -16.22 -14.50
N ASP A 146 5.85 -16.60 -14.94
CA ASP A 146 6.95 -16.94 -14.03
C ASP A 146 7.41 -15.69 -13.26
N LEU A 147 7.20 -15.73 -11.94
CA LEU A 147 7.56 -14.65 -11.04
C LEU A 147 9.02 -14.71 -10.57
N ASN A 148 9.73 -15.83 -10.79
CA ASN A 148 11.11 -15.98 -10.31
C ASN A 148 12.05 -14.93 -10.91
N PRO A 149 12.03 -14.63 -12.23
CA PRO A 149 12.87 -13.58 -12.79
C PRO A 149 12.59 -12.18 -12.22
N PHE A 150 11.34 -11.93 -11.80
CA PHE A 150 10.98 -10.70 -11.12
C PHE A 150 11.55 -10.67 -9.70
N LEU A 151 11.37 -11.75 -8.94
CA LEU A 151 11.88 -11.88 -7.58
C LEU A 151 13.40 -11.80 -7.52
N ASP A 152 14.12 -12.48 -8.42
CA ASP A 152 15.57 -12.44 -8.48
C ASP A 152 16.09 -11.01 -8.72
N ARG A 153 15.45 -10.29 -9.66
CA ARG A 153 15.77 -8.88 -9.92
C ARG A 153 15.42 -7.98 -8.75
N PHE A 154 14.30 -8.23 -8.08
CA PHE A 154 13.90 -7.48 -6.90
C PHE A 154 14.93 -7.65 -5.80
N ILE A 155 15.23 -8.89 -5.40
CA ILE A 155 16.20 -9.23 -4.35
C ILE A 155 17.59 -8.66 -4.67
N ALA A 156 18.05 -8.78 -5.91
CA ALA A 156 19.36 -8.27 -6.32
C ALA A 156 19.47 -6.74 -6.26
N ARG A 157 18.35 -6.01 -6.35
CA ARG A 157 18.31 -4.53 -6.39
C ARG A 157 17.80 -3.88 -5.11
N SER A 158 17.02 -4.60 -4.31
CA SER A 158 16.50 -4.12 -3.04
C SER A 158 17.59 -4.19 -1.98
N ALA A 159 17.90 -3.06 -1.33
CA ALA A 159 18.79 -3.05 -0.19
C ALA A 159 18.15 -3.82 0.98
N PRO A 160 18.89 -4.69 1.70
CA PRO A 160 18.38 -5.30 2.91
C PRO A 160 18.03 -4.18 3.90
N THR A 161 16.75 -4.02 4.21
CA THR A 161 16.28 -2.96 5.10
C THR A 161 16.31 -3.52 6.54
N PRO A 162 17.19 -3.03 7.43
CA PRO A 162 17.32 -3.56 8.79
C PRO A 162 16.09 -3.29 9.67
N GLU A 163 15.21 -2.37 9.26
CA GLU A 163 13.94 -2.09 9.89
C GLU A 163 12.83 -2.08 8.83
N LEU A 164 11.66 -2.65 9.15
CA LEU A 164 10.45 -2.74 8.30
C LEU A 164 9.84 -1.35 8.00
N ARG A 165 10.59 -0.45 7.34
CA ARG A 165 10.19 0.94 7.06
C ARG A 165 9.97 1.25 5.58
N CYS A 166 10.21 0.31 4.67
CA CYS A 166 10.08 0.57 3.23
C CYS A 166 9.06 -0.38 2.59
N VAL A 167 7.92 0.18 2.18
CA VAL A 167 7.00 -0.44 1.22
C VAL A 167 7.46 0.02 -0.17
N CYS A 168 8.02 -0.89 -0.97
CA CYS A 168 8.34 -0.58 -2.36
C CYS A 168 7.06 -0.70 -3.20
N VAL A 169 6.45 0.42 -3.54
CA VAL A 169 5.34 0.47 -4.52
C VAL A 169 5.95 0.48 -5.91
N TRP A 170 5.82 -0.63 -6.64
CA TRP A 170 6.24 -0.68 -8.05
C TRP A 170 5.12 -0.14 -8.95
N LYS A 171 5.43 0.89 -9.74
CA LYS A 171 4.54 1.46 -10.75
C LYS A 171 5.02 0.97 -12.12
N ARG A 172 4.12 0.43 -12.94
CA ARG A 172 4.40 0.08 -14.34
C ARG A 172 4.59 1.38 -15.13
N GLU A 173 5.76 1.54 -15.76
CA GLU A 173 6.01 2.58 -16.77
C GLU A 173 5.22 2.31 -18.06
#